data_AF-A0A1F3E9S7-F1
#
_entry.id   AF-A0A1F3E9S7-F1
#
_cell.length_a   1.000
_cell.length_b   1.000
_cell.length_c   1.000
_cell.angle_alpha   90.00
_cell.angle_beta   90.00
_cell.angle_gamma   90.00
#
_symmetry.space_group_name_H-M   'P 1'
#
loop_
_entity.id
_entity.type
_entity.pdbx_description
1 polymer ?
#
loop_
_entity_poly.entity_id
_entity_poly.type
_entity_poly.pdbx_seq_one_letter_code
_entity_poly.pdbx_strand_id
1 'polypeptide(L)'
;MDKYLNTNIKDIINEFNSVQSELDKFEIGCAPCNLGTCKLKDVVEIHNLNAENEKKLITNIFNIIYPNETFEIPRIGKDQKASTSVSLSPPLKMLVEEHVLIKRVLALIPKITETLNLKLAEHKELVLNIADFIRNYADKYHHSKEEDILFKGFESTLEIINVMYCDHIQSRKYVVDMVKAVEKTNTELANKNLLNYFNLLSEHIQKEDNILYPWLNRNLETKQVGEIYSQFLKINNERPEIQPKYESLTNKLESLYLQK
;
A
#
# COMPACT_ATOMS: atom_id res chain seq x y z
N MET A 1 11.15 21.80 18.49
CA MET A 1 11.38 20.47 17.88
C MET A 1 10.23 19.50 18.17
N ASP A 2 9.96 19.17 19.44
CA ASP A 2 8.89 18.22 19.85
C ASP A 2 7.52 18.45 19.23
N LYS A 3 7.11 19.72 19.09
CA LYS A 3 5.86 20.09 18.42
C LYS A 3 5.79 19.47 17.02
N TYR A 4 6.73 19.82 16.13
CA TYR A 4 6.73 19.40 14.74
C TYR A 4 7.07 17.91 14.55
N LEU A 5 7.82 17.29 15.47
CA LEU A 5 8.01 15.83 15.46
C LEU A 5 6.70 15.07 15.64
N ASN A 6 5.74 15.65 16.36
CA ASN A 6 4.43 15.06 16.60
C ASN A 6 3.31 15.63 15.70
N THR A 7 3.66 16.49 14.74
CA THR A 7 2.72 17.04 13.73
C THR A 7 2.66 16.12 12.51
N ASN A 8 1.47 16.03 11.90
CA ASN A 8 1.26 15.28 10.66
C ASN A 8 2.11 15.84 9.53
N ILE A 9 2.72 14.96 8.74
CA ILE A 9 3.68 15.36 7.71
C ILE A 9 3.06 16.28 6.64
N LYS A 10 1.78 16.08 6.31
CA LYS A 10 1.06 16.96 5.37
C LYS A 10 0.87 18.36 5.90
N ASP A 11 0.56 18.51 7.18
CA ASP A 11 0.38 19.84 7.77
C ASP A 11 1.70 20.61 7.73
N ILE A 12 2.82 19.91 7.97
CA ILE A 12 4.17 20.49 7.83
C ILE A 12 4.47 20.84 6.37
N ILE A 13 4.17 19.97 5.41
CA ILE A 13 4.40 20.24 3.98
C ILE A 13 3.57 21.43 3.50
N ASN A 14 2.31 21.54 3.95
CA ASN A 14 1.42 22.66 3.58
C ASN A 14 1.88 23.99 4.18
N GLU A 15 2.44 23.98 5.39
CA GLU A 15 3.02 25.17 6.04
C GLU A 15 4.39 25.53 5.44
N PHE A 16 5.17 24.52 5.04
CA PHE A 16 6.55 24.64 4.56
C PHE A 16 6.78 23.79 3.29
N ASN A 17 6.38 24.30 2.12
CA ASN A 17 6.42 23.55 0.85
C ASN A 17 7.77 22.89 0.52
N SER A 18 8.89 23.49 0.93
CA SER A 18 10.25 22.96 0.71
C SER A 18 10.53 21.65 1.45
N VAL A 19 9.72 21.29 2.46
CA VAL A 19 9.89 20.04 3.22
C VAL A 19 9.67 18.82 2.35
N GLN A 20 8.72 18.86 1.39
CA GLN A 20 8.51 17.73 0.48
C GLN A 20 9.76 17.46 -0.37
N SER A 21 10.37 18.51 -0.93
CA SER A 21 11.59 18.37 -1.72
C SER A 21 12.78 17.85 -0.90
N GLU A 22 12.76 18.03 0.42
CA GLU A 22 13.77 17.44 1.29
C GLU A 22 13.50 15.95 1.52
N LEU A 23 12.25 15.55 1.78
CA LEU A 23 11.86 14.14 1.91
C LEU A 23 12.16 13.35 0.64
N ASP A 24 11.91 13.94 -0.53
CA ASP A 24 12.14 13.31 -1.84
C ASP A 24 13.62 12.92 -2.05
N LYS A 25 14.58 13.70 -1.51
CA LYS A 25 16.02 13.39 -1.61
C LYS A 25 16.42 12.10 -0.90
N PHE A 26 15.59 11.63 0.03
CA PHE A 26 15.78 10.38 0.77
C PHE A 26 14.78 9.30 0.34
N GLU A 27 14.12 9.47 -0.81
CA GLU A 27 13.12 8.53 -1.34
C GLU A 27 11.90 8.38 -0.43
N ILE A 28 11.56 9.42 0.33
CA ILE A 28 10.41 9.45 1.25
C ILE A 28 9.24 10.20 0.57
N GLY A 29 8.43 9.45 -0.18
CA GLY A 29 7.26 9.99 -0.87
C GLY A 29 6.04 10.15 0.03
N CYS A 30 5.90 11.27 0.74
CA CYS A 30 4.72 11.56 1.58
C CYS A 30 3.62 12.38 0.87
N ALA A 31 3.98 13.20 -0.13
CA ALA A 31 3.02 14.03 -0.88
C ALA A 31 1.86 13.27 -1.56
N PRO A 32 2.06 12.11 -2.22
CA PRO A 32 0.97 11.44 -2.92
C PRO A 32 -0.04 10.79 -1.97
N CYS A 33 0.33 10.53 -0.71
CA CYS A 33 -0.54 9.90 0.27
C CYS A 33 -1.79 10.75 0.51
N ASN A 34 -3.00 10.25 0.22
CA ASN A 34 -4.21 11.06 0.38
C ASN A 34 -4.57 11.39 1.84
N LEU A 35 -4.16 10.56 2.80
CA LEU A 35 -4.45 10.76 4.23
C LEU A 35 -3.47 11.71 4.89
N GLY A 36 -2.16 11.48 4.72
CA GLY A 36 -1.11 12.35 5.25
C GLY A 36 -1.10 12.52 6.78
N THR A 37 -1.67 11.56 7.51
CA THR A 37 -1.81 11.59 8.97
C THR A 37 -0.57 11.13 9.71
N CYS A 38 0.42 10.52 9.03
CA CYS A 38 1.67 10.09 9.65
C CYS A 38 2.41 11.28 10.25
N LYS A 39 2.84 11.16 11.51
CA LYS A 39 3.66 12.21 12.15
C LYS A 39 5.08 12.18 11.62
N LEU A 40 5.78 13.31 11.65
CA LEU A 40 7.16 13.39 11.17
C LEU A 40 8.09 12.36 11.85
N LYS A 41 7.96 12.16 13.17
CA LYS A 41 8.75 11.14 13.88
C LYS A 41 8.47 9.71 13.36
N ASP A 42 7.21 9.42 13.03
CA ASP A 42 6.80 8.09 12.56
C ASP A 42 7.32 7.88 11.13
N VAL A 43 7.28 8.91 10.28
CA VAL A 43 7.89 8.88 8.94
C VAL A 43 9.38 8.53 9.04
N VAL A 44 10.11 9.18 9.95
CA VAL A 44 11.54 8.95 10.12
C VAL A 44 11.83 7.56 10.65
N GLU A 45 11.07 7.11 11.65
CA GLU A 45 11.20 5.76 12.24
C GLU A 45 10.89 4.66 11.21
N ILE A 46 9.84 4.83 10.42
CA ILE A 46 9.37 3.83 9.46
C ILE A 46 10.40 3.63 8.33
N HIS A 47 10.88 4.74 7.76
CA HIS A 47 11.86 4.73 6.68
C HIS A 47 13.27 4.35 7.15
N ASN A 48 13.55 4.48 8.46
CA ASN A 48 14.73 3.93 9.13
C ASN A 48 16.06 4.23 8.41
N LEU A 49 16.27 5.50 8.05
CA LEU A 49 17.51 5.95 7.43
C LEU A 49 18.72 5.67 8.35
N ASN A 50 19.90 5.52 7.74
CA ASN A 50 21.15 5.44 8.52
C ASN A 50 21.37 6.72 9.36
N ALA A 51 22.22 6.64 10.37
CA ALA A 51 22.46 7.73 11.33
C ALA A 51 22.84 9.06 10.65
N GLU A 52 23.67 9.01 9.61
CA GLU A 52 24.10 10.20 8.88
C GLU A 52 22.95 10.83 8.09
N ASN A 53 22.20 10.02 7.34
CA ASN A 53 21.11 10.48 6.50
C ASN A 53 19.91 10.96 7.30
N GLU A 54 19.57 10.30 8.41
CA GLU A 54 18.53 10.81 9.30
C GLU A 54 18.92 12.15 9.91
N LYS A 55 20.16 12.27 10.40
CA LYS A 55 20.64 13.53 10.96
C LYS A 55 20.57 14.63 9.90
N LYS A 56 20.98 14.36 8.67
CA LYS A 56 20.86 15.31 7.54
C LYS A 56 19.40 15.69 7.28
N LEU A 57 18.51 14.70 7.13
CA LEU A 57 17.08 14.93 6.87
C LEU A 57 16.45 15.81 7.96
N ILE A 58 16.58 15.42 9.23
CA ILE A 58 16.00 16.16 10.35
C ILE A 58 16.61 17.56 10.44
N THR A 59 17.92 17.69 10.25
CA THR A 59 18.59 19.00 10.27
C THR A 59 18.04 19.91 9.18
N ASN A 60 17.90 19.40 7.96
CA ASN A 60 17.41 20.18 6.83
C ASN A 60 15.95 20.59 7.01
N ILE A 61 15.09 19.68 7.51
CA ILE A 61 13.69 20.01 7.84
C ILE A 61 13.62 21.11 8.91
N PHE A 62 14.37 20.97 10.01
CA PHE A 62 14.32 21.97 11.07
C PHE A 62 15.00 23.29 10.71
N ASN A 63 15.96 23.31 9.78
CA ASN A 63 16.49 24.56 9.20
C ASN A 63 15.45 25.28 8.33
N ILE A 64 14.55 24.55 7.67
CA ILE A 64 13.44 25.16 6.92
C ILE A 64 12.43 25.79 7.90
N ILE A 65 12.11 25.09 8.99
CA ILE A 65 11.11 25.52 9.98
C ILE A 65 11.66 26.65 10.89
N TYR A 66 12.93 26.56 11.29
CA TYR A 66 13.61 27.50 12.19
C TYR A 66 14.95 27.97 11.60
N PRO A 67 14.95 28.83 10.57
CA PRO A 67 16.16 29.19 9.81
C PRO A 67 17.24 29.94 10.60
N ASN A 68 16.89 30.48 11.78
CA ASN A 68 17.80 31.28 12.61
C ASN A 68 18.08 30.63 13.98
N GLU A 69 17.67 29.38 14.19
CA GLU A 69 17.89 28.66 15.45
C GLU A 69 18.95 27.58 15.30
N THR A 70 19.71 27.34 16.37
CA THR A 70 20.58 26.17 16.49
C THR A 70 19.90 25.15 17.39
N PHE A 71 19.95 23.88 16.99
CA PHE A 71 19.28 22.81 17.70
C PHE A 71 20.13 21.53 17.70
N GLU A 72 20.03 20.77 18.78
CA GLU A 72 20.55 19.40 18.83
C GLU A 72 19.51 18.44 18.25
N ILE A 73 19.97 17.55 17.36
CA ILE A 73 19.13 16.59 16.67
C ILE A 73 19.19 15.27 17.45
N PRO A 74 18.12 14.84 18.14
CA PRO A 74 18.08 13.51 18.72
C PRO A 74 18.03 12.45 17.61
N ARG A 75 18.63 11.29 17.87
CA ARG A 75 18.46 10.10 17.03
C ARG A 75 17.03 9.57 17.25
N ILE A 76 16.24 9.49 16.18
CA ILE A 76 14.86 9.02 16.19
C ILE A 76 14.80 7.54 15.76
N GLY A 77 15.52 7.19 14.69
CA GLY A 77 15.58 5.81 14.21
C GLY A 77 16.47 4.91 15.09
N LYS A 78 16.26 3.59 15.02
CA LYS A 78 17.11 2.63 15.73
C LYS A 78 18.52 2.56 15.10
N ASP A 79 19.54 2.29 15.91
CA ASP A 79 20.89 2.04 15.40
C ASP A 79 20.91 0.76 14.56
N GLN A 80 21.33 0.89 13.30
CA GLN A 80 21.47 -0.27 12.42
C GLN A 80 22.73 -1.04 12.81
N LYS A 81 22.60 -2.33 13.16
CA LYS A 81 23.60 -3.29 12.67
C LYS A 81 23.43 -3.31 11.16
N ALA A 82 24.49 -3.00 10.42
CA ALA A 82 24.49 -3.04 8.96
C ALA A 82 23.82 -4.33 8.47
N SER A 83 22.57 -4.21 8.07
CA SER A 83 21.74 -5.31 7.63
C SER A 83 21.77 -5.24 6.11
N THR A 84 22.77 -5.90 5.56
CA THR A 84 22.80 -6.34 4.16
C THR A 84 21.43 -6.90 3.79
N SER A 85 20.70 -6.23 2.88
CA SER A 85 19.49 -6.73 2.20
C SER A 85 18.79 -7.89 2.93
N VAL A 86 18.13 -7.63 4.05
CA VAL A 86 17.40 -8.70 4.74
C VAL A 86 16.23 -9.07 3.84
N SER A 87 16.34 -10.26 3.25
CA SER A 87 15.26 -10.91 2.53
C SER A 87 14.02 -10.91 3.42
N LEU A 88 12.85 -10.54 2.87
CA LEU A 88 11.60 -10.59 3.59
C LEU A 88 11.38 -11.99 4.18
N SER A 89 10.91 -12.03 5.42
CA SER A 89 10.53 -13.27 6.08
C SER A 89 9.44 -14.00 5.27
N PRO A 90 9.33 -15.34 5.39
CA PRO A 90 8.39 -16.13 4.60
C PRO A 90 6.95 -15.60 4.52
N PRO A 91 6.29 -15.14 5.60
CA PRO A 91 4.91 -14.63 5.49
C PRO A 91 4.82 -13.31 4.71
N LEU A 92 5.77 -12.39 4.88
CA LEU A 92 5.77 -11.13 4.13
C LEU A 92 6.11 -11.36 2.66
N LYS A 93 7.01 -12.31 2.39
CA LYS A 93 7.33 -12.72 1.02
C LYS A 93 6.11 -13.30 0.30
N MET A 94 5.27 -14.06 1.00
CA MET A 94 4.00 -14.57 0.46
C MET A 94 3.07 -13.42 0.04
N LEU A 95 2.91 -12.38 0.86
CA LEU A 95 2.08 -11.22 0.53
C LEU A 95 2.60 -10.49 -0.72
N VAL A 96 3.92 -10.28 -0.82
CA VAL A 96 4.55 -9.69 -2.02
C VAL A 96 4.36 -10.58 -3.26
N GLU A 97 4.42 -11.90 -3.12
CA GLU A 97 4.14 -12.83 -4.22
C GLU A 97 2.67 -12.74 -4.66
N GLU A 98 1.74 -12.59 -3.72
CA GLU A 98 0.32 -12.39 -4.02
C GLU A 98 0.07 -11.05 -4.74
N HIS A 99 0.80 -9.99 -4.37
CA HIS A 99 0.78 -8.69 -5.06
C HIS A 99 1.13 -8.78 -6.54
N VAL A 100 1.95 -9.75 -6.96
CA VAL A 100 2.33 -9.90 -8.37
C VAL A 100 1.07 -10.07 -9.24
N LEU A 101 0.13 -10.91 -8.83
CA LEU A 101 -1.09 -11.14 -9.59
C LEU A 101 -2.01 -9.92 -9.56
N ILE A 102 -2.10 -9.23 -8.42
CA ILE A 102 -2.88 -8.00 -8.27
C ILE A 102 -2.35 -6.91 -9.22
N LYS A 103 -1.04 -6.65 -9.20
CA LYS A 103 -0.38 -5.67 -10.08
C LYS A 103 -0.60 -5.96 -11.56
N ARG A 104 -0.60 -7.24 -11.96
CA ARG A 104 -0.90 -7.65 -13.34
C ARG A 104 -2.31 -7.24 -13.75
N VAL A 105 -3.33 -7.48 -12.93
CA VAL A 105 -4.71 -7.03 -13.21
C VAL A 105 -4.80 -5.51 -13.22
N LEU A 106 -4.17 -4.83 -12.25
CA LEU A 106 -4.15 -3.37 -12.19
C LEU A 106 -3.59 -2.75 -13.47
N ALA A 107 -2.50 -3.30 -14.03
CA ALA A 107 -1.86 -2.80 -15.24
C ALA A 107 -2.78 -2.82 -16.48
N LEU A 108 -3.82 -3.67 -16.48
CA LEU A 108 -4.79 -3.75 -17.58
C LEU A 108 -5.88 -2.67 -17.49
N ILE A 109 -6.14 -2.12 -16.28
CA ILE A 109 -7.28 -1.24 -16.03
C ILE A 109 -7.28 -0.02 -16.97
N PRO A 110 -6.18 0.75 -17.14
CA PRO A 110 -6.18 1.90 -18.04
C PRO A 110 -6.62 1.51 -19.46
N LYS A 111 -6.10 0.40 -20.00
CA LYS A 111 -6.43 -0.07 -21.34
C LYS A 111 -7.89 -0.54 -21.46
N ILE A 112 -8.40 -1.24 -20.45
CA ILE A 112 -9.80 -1.66 -20.38
C ILE A 112 -10.73 -0.44 -20.44
N THR A 113 -10.40 0.62 -19.71
CA THR A 113 -11.27 1.80 -19.60
C THR A 113 -11.35 2.65 -20.87
N GLU A 114 -10.37 2.53 -21.78
CA GLU A 114 -10.39 3.20 -23.09
C GLU A 114 -11.52 2.68 -23.99
N THR A 115 -11.86 1.39 -23.90
CA THR A 115 -12.83 0.73 -24.79
C THR A 115 -14.10 0.28 -24.09
N LEU A 116 -14.18 0.45 -22.76
CA LEU A 116 -15.31 -0.02 -21.97
C LEU A 116 -16.63 0.57 -22.46
N ASN A 117 -17.62 -0.30 -22.64
CA ASN A 117 -18.98 0.05 -23.03
C ASN A 117 -19.96 -0.95 -22.44
N LEU A 118 -20.63 -0.58 -21.36
CA LEU A 118 -21.55 -1.47 -20.65
C LEU A 118 -22.83 -1.79 -21.41
N LYS A 119 -23.08 -1.21 -22.59
CA LYS A 119 -24.15 -1.68 -23.47
C LYS A 119 -23.85 -3.07 -24.06
N LEU A 120 -22.58 -3.47 -24.08
CA LEU A 120 -22.14 -4.79 -24.52
C LEU A 120 -22.13 -5.76 -23.33
N ALA A 121 -22.74 -6.94 -23.52
CA ALA A 121 -22.84 -7.95 -22.47
C ALA A 121 -21.46 -8.44 -21.98
N GLU A 122 -20.52 -8.63 -22.91
CA GLU A 122 -19.13 -9.02 -22.62
C GLU A 122 -18.40 -8.01 -21.73
N HIS A 123 -18.66 -6.71 -21.88
CA HIS A 123 -18.07 -5.67 -21.04
C HIS A 123 -18.72 -5.61 -19.65
N LYS A 124 -20.00 -5.94 -19.53
CA LYS A 124 -20.63 -6.13 -18.21
C LYS A 124 -19.97 -7.30 -17.47
N GLU A 125 -19.80 -8.43 -18.16
CA GLU A 125 -19.15 -9.61 -17.60
C GLU A 125 -17.69 -9.31 -17.21
N LEU A 126 -16.96 -8.57 -18.04
CA LEU A 126 -15.59 -8.13 -17.72
C LEU A 126 -15.51 -7.36 -16.40
N VAL A 127 -16.34 -6.34 -16.21
CA VAL A 127 -16.34 -5.54 -14.97
C VAL A 127 -16.73 -6.40 -13.77
N LEU A 128 -17.69 -7.31 -13.92
CA LEU A 128 -18.08 -8.23 -12.85
C LEU A 128 -16.96 -9.23 -12.51
N ASN A 129 -16.23 -9.73 -13.50
CA ASN A 129 -15.08 -10.61 -13.29
C ASN A 129 -13.94 -9.89 -12.55
N ILE A 130 -13.66 -8.63 -12.89
CA ILE A 130 -12.69 -7.80 -12.16
C ILE A 130 -13.17 -7.56 -10.73
N ALA A 131 -14.44 -7.22 -10.52
CA ALA A 131 -15.02 -7.05 -9.19
C ALA A 131 -14.97 -8.35 -8.35
N ASP A 132 -15.13 -9.51 -8.99
CA ASP A 132 -14.99 -10.82 -8.35
C ASP A 132 -13.53 -11.12 -7.95
N PHE A 133 -12.56 -10.81 -8.83
CA PHE A 133 -11.14 -10.87 -8.52
C PHE A 133 -10.80 -10.02 -7.31
N ILE A 134 -11.19 -8.76 -7.30
CA ILE A 134 -10.90 -7.84 -6.20
C ILE A 134 -11.50 -8.37 -4.89
N ARG A 135 -12.78 -8.76 -4.92
CA ARG A 135 -13.50 -9.21 -3.71
C ARG A 135 -12.89 -10.47 -3.09
N ASN A 136 -12.45 -11.42 -3.90
CA ASN A 136 -12.09 -12.74 -3.38
C ASN A 136 -10.59 -13.00 -3.32
N TYR A 137 -9.80 -12.41 -4.22
CA TYR A 137 -8.35 -12.54 -4.23
C TYR A 137 -7.70 -11.39 -3.45
N ALA A 138 -7.92 -10.14 -3.86
CA ALA A 138 -7.29 -9.00 -3.21
C ALA A 138 -7.83 -8.79 -1.78
N ASP A 139 -9.15 -8.87 -1.58
CA ASP A 139 -9.75 -8.57 -0.29
C ASP A 139 -9.83 -9.80 0.65
N LYS A 140 -10.73 -10.75 0.38
CA LYS A 140 -10.99 -11.90 1.26
C LYS A 140 -9.88 -12.97 1.33
N TYR A 141 -8.76 -12.76 0.66
CA TYR A 141 -7.67 -13.73 0.66
C TYR A 141 -6.34 -13.05 0.99
N HIS A 142 -6.02 -11.94 0.33
CA HIS A 142 -4.83 -11.17 0.62
C HIS A 142 -5.04 -10.18 1.79
N HIS A 143 -5.88 -9.15 1.67
CA HIS A 143 -6.09 -8.18 2.76
C HIS A 143 -6.58 -8.83 4.06
N SER A 144 -7.35 -9.92 4.01
CA SER A 144 -7.74 -10.65 5.23
C SER A 144 -6.53 -11.21 6.00
N LYS A 145 -5.47 -11.65 5.30
CA LYS A 145 -4.23 -12.07 5.98
C LYS A 145 -3.56 -10.90 6.69
N GLU A 146 -3.67 -9.72 6.11
CA GLU A 146 -3.12 -8.52 6.70
C GLU A 146 -3.95 -8.06 7.89
N GLU A 147 -5.22 -7.75 7.65
CA GLU A 147 -6.16 -7.22 8.64
C GLU A 147 -6.40 -8.19 9.81
N ASP A 148 -6.60 -9.48 9.53
CA ASP A 148 -7.02 -10.43 10.56
C ASP A 148 -5.87 -11.09 11.30
N ILE A 149 -4.65 -11.03 10.78
CA ILE A 149 -3.50 -11.77 11.33
C ILE A 149 -2.29 -10.84 11.50
N LEU A 150 -1.76 -10.26 10.41
CA LEU A 150 -0.51 -9.51 10.46
C LEU A 150 -0.65 -8.22 11.29
N PHE A 151 -1.64 -7.39 10.97
CA PHE A 151 -1.82 -6.07 11.57
C PHE A 151 -2.26 -6.14 13.04
N LYS A 152 -2.97 -7.19 13.45
CA LYS A 152 -3.34 -7.40 14.88
C LYS A 152 -2.16 -7.40 15.83
N GLY A 153 -0.97 -7.78 15.37
CA GLY A 153 0.25 -7.70 16.16
C GLY A 153 0.78 -6.28 16.41
N PHE A 154 0.21 -5.28 15.72
CA PHE A 154 0.75 -3.91 15.62
C PHE A 154 -0.32 -2.79 15.69
N GLU A 155 -1.61 -3.13 15.88
CA GLU A 155 -2.75 -2.19 15.83
C GLU A 155 -2.60 -0.94 16.73
N SER A 156 -1.81 -0.99 17.80
CA SER A 156 -1.67 0.11 18.76
C SER A 156 -0.44 1.00 18.55
N THR A 157 0.41 0.77 17.55
CA THR A 157 1.74 1.43 17.49
C THR A 157 2.00 2.29 16.26
N LEU A 158 1.26 2.13 15.15
CA LEU A 158 1.61 2.77 13.88
C LEU A 158 0.44 3.37 13.11
N GLU A 159 0.53 4.67 12.82
CA GLU A 159 -0.46 5.39 12.02
C GLU A 159 -0.57 4.87 10.57
N ILE A 160 0.52 4.36 10.01
CA ILE A 160 0.51 3.77 8.65
C ILE A 160 -0.42 2.54 8.54
N ILE A 161 -0.67 1.81 9.64
CA ILE A 161 -1.62 0.68 9.63
C ILE A 161 -3.06 1.20 9.50
N ASN A 162 -3.40 2.31 10.18
CA ASN A 162 -4.70 2.96 10.00
C ASN A 162 -4.91 3.46 8.56
N VAL A 163 -3.85 3.95 7.93
CA VAL A 163 -3.85 4.31 6.50
C VAL A 163 -4.19 3.09 5.64
N MET A 164 -3.57 1.93 5.90
CA MET A 164 -3.86 0.69 5.15
C MET A 164 -5.32 0.26 5.31
N TYR A 165 -5.86 0.23 6.53
CA TYR A 165 -7.28 -0.07 6.77
C TYR A 165 -8.22 0.89 6.02
N CYS A 166 -7.91 2.18 6.00
CA CYS A 166 -8.69 3.17 5.27
C CYS A 166 -8.66 2.93 3.76
N ASP A 167 -7.47 2.62 3.21
CA ASP A 167 -7.29 2.26 1.80
C ASP A 167 -8.09 0.98 1.48
N HIS A 168 -8.06 -0.05 2.33
CA HIS A 168 -8.87 -1.27 2.16
C HIS A 168 -10.38 -0.97 2.14
N ILE A 169 -10.87 -0.19 3.10
CA ILE A 169 -12.28 0.23 3.18
C ILE A 169 -12.68 1.01 1.92
N GLN A 170 -11.83 1.92 1.45
CA GLN A 170 -12.10 2.70 0.24
C GLN A 170 -12.10 1.82 -1.01
N SER A 171 -11.18 0.84 -1.09
CA SER A 171 -11.12 -0.13 -2.18
C SER A 171 -12.43 -0.93 -2.31
N ARG A 172 -12.99 -1.38 -1.16
CA ARG A 172 -14.27 -2.09 -1.10
C ARG A 172 -15.44 -1.25 -1.61
N LYS A 173 -15.44 0.07 -1.34
CA LYS A 173 -16.47 0.99 -1.85
C LYS A 173 -16.43 1.08 -3.39
N TYR A 174 -15.24 1.16 -3.99
CA TYR A 174 -15.13 1.17 -5.45
C TYR A 174 -15.70 -0.09 -6.08
N VAL A 175 -15.47 -1.27 -5.50
CA VAL A 175 -16.07 -2.53 -5.97
C VAL A 175 -17.59 -2.49 -5.92
N VAL A 176 -18.17 -1.98 -4.83
CA VAL A 176 -19.62 -1.81 -4.69
C VAL A 176 -20.16 -0.92 -5.82
N ASP A 177 -19.49 0.18 -6.12
CA ASP A 177 -19.95 1.12 -7.14
C ASP A 177 -19.69 0.63 -8.58
N MET A 178 -18.66 -0.21 -8.81
CA MET A 178 -18.48 -0.94 -10.09
C MET A 178 -19.69 -1.86 -10.37
N VAL A 179 -20.14 -2.63 -9.37
CA VAL A 179 -21.29 -3.54 -9.54
C VAL A 179 -22.56 -2.74 -9.82
N LYS A 180 -22.82 -1.66 -9.06
CA LYS A 180 -23.95 -0.76 -9.32
C LYS A 180 -23.90 -0.13 -10.72
N ALA A 181 -22.70 0.19 -11.22
CA ALA A 181 -22.53 0.72 -12.56
C ALA A 181 -22.95 -0.30 -13.63
N VAL A 182 -22.64 -1.59 -13.43
CA VAL A 182 -23.09 -2.68 -14.31
C VAL A 182 -24.61 -2.83 -14.30
N GLU A 183 -25.24 -2.85 -13.11
CA GLU A 183 -26.70 -2.94 -12.97
C GLU A 183 -27.42 -1.80 -13.70
N LYS A 184 -26.89 -0.57 -13.57
CA LYS A 184 -27.44 0.63 -14.21
C LYS A 184 -26.97 0.84 -15.65
N THR A 185 -26.11 -0.02 -16.18
CA THR A 185 -25.49 0.14 -17.51
C THR A 185 -24.78 1.51 -17.66
N ASN A 186 -24.14 1.99 -16.58
CA ASN A 186 -23.46 3.28 -16.53
C ASN A 186 -21.94 3.12 -16.74
N THR A 187 -21.51 3.24 -18.00
CA THR A 187 -20.10 3.09 -18.39
C THR A 187 -19.18 4.11 -17.71
N GLU A 188 -19.62 5.37 -17.58
CA GLU A 188 -18.82 6.43 -16.96
C GLU A 188 -18.51 6.11 -15.49
N LEU A 189 -19.52 5.67 -14.74
CA LEU A 189 -19.35 5.28 -13.35
C LEU A 189 -18.44 4.06 -13.19
N ALA A 190 -18.53 3.08 -14.10
CA ALA A 190 -17.64 1.92 -14.08
C ALA A 190 -16.18 2.33 -14.35
N ASN A 191 -15.94 3.13 -15.39
CA ASN A 191 -14.61 3.66 -15.72
C ASN A 191 -14.01 4.45 -14.55
N LYS A 192 -14.78 5.36 -13.96
CA LYS A 192 -14.35 6.14 -12.80
C LYS A 192 -13.90 5.26 -11.64
N ASN A 193 -14.71 4.25 -11.28
CA ASN A 193 -14.37 3.39 -10.14
C ASN A 193 -13.21 2.44 -10.43
N LEU A 194 -13.08 1.94 -11.67
CA LEU A 194 -11.92 1.15 -12.08
C LEU A 194 -10.63 1.95 -11.96
N LEU A 195 -10.59 3.17 -12.51
CA LEU A 195 -9.41 4.04 -12.43
C LEU A 195 -9.10 4.47 -10.99
N ASN A 196 -10.13 4.77 -10.19
CA ASN A 196 -9.93 5.11 -8.78
C ASN A 196 -9.36 3.93 -7.98
N TYR A 197 -9.83 2.71 -8.24
CA TYR A 197 -9.28 1.50 -7.63
C TYR A 197 -7.83 1.27 -8.08
N PHE A 198 -7.54 1.43 -9.37
CA PHE A 198 -6.19 1.35 -9.92
C PHE A 198 -5.22 2.31 -9.22
N ASN A 199 -5.58 3.58 -9.12
CA ASN A 199 -4.72 4.60 -8.50
C ASN A 199 -4.50 4.30 -7.01
N LEU A 200 -5.58 4.02 -6.27
CA LEU A 200 -5.50 3.73 -4.84
C LEU A 200 -4.62 2.51 -4.57
N LEU A 201 -4.90 1.39 -5.25
CA LEU A 201 -4.23 0.14 -4.94
C LEU A 201 -2.77 0.10 -5.43
N SER A 202 -2.47 0.80 -6.53
CA SER A 202 -1.07 0.92 -6.99
C SER A 202 -0.21 1.65 -5.96
N GLU A 203 -0.72 2.71 -5.36
CA GLU A 203 -0.05 3.45 -4.30
C GLU A 203 0.03 2.64 -2.99
N HIS A 204 -1.09 2.02 -2.61
CA HIS A 204 -1.19 1.15 -1.44
C HIS A 204 -0.13 0.03 -1.44
N ILE A 205 -0.03 -0.73 -2.53
CA ILE A 205 0.97 -1.80 -2.65
C ILE A 205 2.40 -1.26 -2.60
N GLN A 206 2.66 -0.05 -3.12
CA GLN A 206 3.98 0.58 -2.98
C GLN A 206 4.32 0.91 -1.52
N LYS A 207 3.34 1.38 -0.73
CA LYS A 207 3.53 1.58 0.71
C LYS A 207 3.84 0.27 1.41
N GLU A 208 3.17 -0.81 1.02
CA GLU A 208 3.38 -2.11 1.65
C GLU A 208 4.74 -2.72 1.32
N ASP A 209 5.01 -2.93 0.03
CA ASP A 209 6.21 -3.62 -0.43
C ASP A 209 7.50 -2.89 -0.02
N ASN A 210 7.50 -1.56 -0.09
CA ASN A 210 8.72 -0.76 0.06
C ASN A 210 8.89 -0.14 1.45
N ILE A 211 7.80 0.00 2.22
CA ILE A 211 7.82 0.77 3.47
C ILE A 211 7.34 -0.11 4.64
N LEU A 212 6.07 -0.52 4.63
CA LEU A 212 5.44 -1.20 5.76
C LEU A 212 6.02 -2.60 5.97
N TYR A 213 6.08 -3.46 4.94
CA TYR A 213 6.59 -4.82 5.10
C TYR A 213 8.07 -4.85 5.50
N PRO A 214 8.98 -4.05 4.91
CA PRO A 214 10.36 -3.97 5.39
C PRO A 214 10.44 -3.54 6.86
N TRP A 215 9.60 -2.60 7.30
CA TRP A 215 9.53 -2.20 8.71
C TRP A 215 9.03 -3.33 9.60
N LEU A 216 7.92 -3.99 9.24
CA LEU A 216 7.36 -5.12 9.98
C LEU A 216 8.39 -6.25 10.08
N ASN A 217 9.09 -6.55 8.98
CA ASN A 217 10.11 -7.60 8.93
C ASN A 217 11.23 -7.40 9.95
N ARG A 218 11.61 -6.14 10.23
CA ARG A 218 12.63 -5.80 11.24
C ARG A 218 12.12 -5.86 12.67
N ASN A 219 10.81 -5.75 12.86
CA ASN A 219 10.18 -5.67 14.18
C ASN A 219 9.43 -6.96 14.57
N LEU A 220 9.42 -7.97 13.71
CA LEU A 220 8.88 -9.30 14.01
C LEU A 220 9.95 -10.22 14.60
N GLU A 221 9.62 -10.87 15.72
CA GLU A 221 10.42 -11.96 16.28
C GLU A 221 10.25 -13.25 15.49
N THR A 222 11.26 -14.14 15.51
CA THR A 222 11.21 -15.43 14.81
C THR A 222 9.98 -16.27 15.16
N LYS A 223 9.54 -16.23 16.43
CA LYS A 223 8.32 -16.92 16.88
C LYS A 223 7.07 -16.36 16.19
N GLN A 224 6.91 -15.03 16.17
CA GLN A 224 5.79 -14.36 15.51
C GLN A 224 5.78 -14.65 14.00
N VAL A 225 6.94 -14.64 13.34
CA VAL A 225 7.07 -15.00 11.93
C VAL A 225 6.51 -16.41 11.67
N GLY A 226 6.87 -17.39 12.51
CA GLY A 226 6.37 -18.76 12.38
C GLY A 226 4.86 -18.89 12.59
N GLU A 227 4.32 -18.18 13.60
CA GLU A 227 2.89 -18.18 13.91
C GLU A 227 2.05 -17.53 12.80
N ILE A 228 2.50 -16.40 12.26
CA ILE A 228 1.83 -15.71 11.14
C ILE A 228 1.87 -16.60 9.89
N TYR A 229 3.05 -17.14 9.56
CA TYR A 229 3.20 -17.98 8.37
C TYR A 229 2.33 -19.23 8.42
N SER A 230 2.23 -19.89 9.59
CA SER A 230 1.35 -21.04 9.76
C SER A 230 -0.13 -20.68 9.56
N GLN A 231 -0.57 -19.50 10.00
CA GLN A 231 -1.96 -19.05 9.79
C GLN A 231 -2.24 -18.69 8.32
N PHE A 232 -1.28 -18.09 7.62
CA PHE A 232 -1.41 -17.82 6.18
C PHE A 232 -1.52 -19.12 5.39
N LEU A 233 -0.66 -20.10 5.68
CA LEU A 233 -0.73 -21.42 5.05
C LEU A 233 -2.07 -22.10 5.30
N LYS A 234 -2.67 -21.92 6.49
CA LYS A 234 -4.02 -22.44 6.78
C LYS A 234 -5.06 -21.83 5.85
N ILE A 235 -5.07 -20.51 5.65
CA ILE A 235 -5.99 -19.83 4.72
C ILE A 235 -5.80 -20.38 3.29
N ASN A 236 -4.55 -20.54 2.84
CA ASN A 236 -4.25 -21.05 1.51
C ASN A 236 -4.75 -22.50 1.33
N ASN A 237 -4.56 -23.35 2.34
CA ASN A 237 -5.01 -24.74 2.32
C ASN A 237 -6.53 -24.90 2.42
N GLU A 238 -7.22 -23.96 3.08
CA GLU A 238 -8.69 -23.93 3.15
C GLU A 238 -9.32 -23.43 1.84
N ARG A 239 -8.55 -22.70 1.01
CA ARG A 239 -9.02 -22.09 -0.25
C ARG A 239 -8.04 -22.34 -1.41
N PRO A 240 -7.66 -23.60 -1.70
CA PRO A 240 -6.62 -23.93 -2.66
C PRO A 240 -6.98 -23.55 -4.10
N GLU A 241 -8.26 -23.32 -4.38
CA GLU A 241 -8.78 -22.93 -5.68
C GLU A 241 -8.54 -21.45 -6.03
N ILE A 242 -8.30 -20.58 -5.05
CA ILE A 242 -8.25 -19.13 -5.25
C ILE A 242 -7.11 -18.73 -6.18
N GLN A 243 -5.88 -19.18 -5.89
CA GLN A 243 -4.70 -18.87 -6.71
C GLN A 243 -4.88 -19.29 -8.18
N PRO A 244 -5.12 -20.58 -8.51
CA PRO A 244 -5.23 -21.01 -9.91
C PRO A 244 -6.44 -20.40 -10.64
N LYS A 245 -7.57 -20.20 -9.95
CA LYS A 245 -8.76 -19.56 -10.54
C LYS A 245 -8.42 -18.17 -11.06
N TYR A 246 -7.76 -17.36 -10.24
CA TYR A 246 -7.51 -15.97 -10.58
C TYR A 246 -6.28 -15.79 -11.46
N GLU A 247 -5.30 -16.69 -11.42
CA GLU A 247 -4.25 -16.77 -12.46
C GLU A 247 -4.84 -17.03 -13.84
N SER A 248 -5.79 -17.97 -13.94
CA SER A 248 -6.48 -18.26 -15.20
C SER A 248 -7.27 -17.05 -15.72
N LEU A 249 -7.99 -16.35 -14.84
CA LEU A 249 -8.69 -15.11 -15.18
C LEU A 249 -7.70 -14.05 -15.68
N THR A 250 -6.62 -13.79 -14.95
CA THR A 250 -5.62 -12.78 -15.32
C THR A 250 -4.98 -13.10 -16.67
N ASN A 251 -4.58 -14.35 -16.91
CA ASN A 251 -4.01 -14.76 -18.20
C ASN A 251 -5.01 -14.55 -19.35
N LYS A 252 -6.30 -14.83 -19.13
CA LYS A 252 -7.36 -14.56 -20.11
C LYS A 252 -7.46 -13.06 -20.39
N LEU A 253 -7.47 -12.21 -19.37
CA LEU A 253 -7.54 -10.75 -19.53
C LEU A 253 -6.32 -10.20 -20.26
N GLU A 254 -5.11 -10.62 -19.90
CA GLU A 254 -3.88 -10.23 -20.58
C GLU A 254 -3.90 -10.60 -22.06
N SER A 255 -4.41 -11.79 -22.40
CA SER A 255 -4.55 -12.20 -23.80
C SER A 255 -5.50 -11.31 -24.60
N LEU A 256 -6.48 -10.67 -23.96
CA LEU A 256 -7.43 -9.77 -24.63
C LEU A 256 -6.90 -8.34 -24.78
N TYR A 257 -6.08 -7.87 -23.84
CA TYR A 257 -5.71 -6.45 -23.72
C TYR A 257 -4.23 -6.14 -23.96
N LEU A 258 -3.35 -7.14 -24.00
CA LEU A 258 -1.91 -6.97 -24.25
C LEU A 258 -1.44 -7.55 -25.60
N GLN A 259 -2.33 -8.12 -26.40
CA GLN A 259 -1.97 -8.52 -27.77
C GLN A 259 -1.85 -7.28 -28.66
N LYS A 260 -0.76 -7.22 -29.44
CA LYS A 260 -0.44 -6.15 -30.39
C LYS A 260 -1.35 -6.15 -31.60
#